data_AF-A0A3S1BPG3-F1
#
_entry.id   AF-A0A3S1BPG3-F1
#
_cell.length_a   1.000
_cell.length_b   1.000
_cell.length_c   1.000
_cell.angle_alpha   90.00
_cell.angle_beta   90.00
_cell.angle_gamma   90.00
#
_symmetry.space_group_name_H-M   'P 1'
#
loop_
_entity.id
_entity.type
_entity.pdbx_description
1 polymer ?
#
loop_
_entity_poly.entity_id
_entity_poly.type
_entity_poly.pdbx_seq_one_letter_code
_entity_poly.pdbx_strand_id
1 'polypeptide(L)'
;LVAAMRAGHMATVKTLIEKGVQVDEPLYKGRTAVALAIVEGLESFASLLISNGAKVNVHDDFGLTPLMLATKKGNDYIVDLLLSHPDCIVDQIDITGRSALSYAAISGNVEIAKRLLDAGANPNLKDHHGKTVLMFATMAGCLPLVEQLLKFGIDINMKNDNGFTALMLCADKQKDMFSLVKRLVEAGADFSCQNKWHESVLMLACGAGQLQTVDLLTSRGADLNSQNVWGETPLMYAAERGHYEIIELLLKRGSRMNQSDERGNTALMHSVISVVAELLAKGARADKTDLAGCSPLMFAARFGHTSCVQLLLRVTNNVKQARLLFYNALVVASEFGYEEIVQLLLNAGAEIPRRQETALHVAAYKSQKKVMEILMKADADINQSNELGQTPLMNSARNGDESSVKFLLNMGAKRNCSDNKGRTALSLAAERGKMPIVKLLLREGCSIFKADKYGALPIWHAAKTGYPDVVEELLDF
;
A
#
# COMPACT_ATOMS: atom_id res chain seq x y z
N LEU A 1 2.56 -39.71 37.50
CA LEU A 1 2.73 -38.33 38.03
C LEU A 1 1.72 -37.35 37.41
N VAL A 2 1.81 -37.08 36.10
CA VAL A 2 1.00 -36.06 35.40
C VAL A 2 -0.51 -36.25 35.53
N ALA A 3 -1.00 -37.50 35.44
CA ALA A 3 -2.42 -37.79 35.62
C ALA A 3 -2.93 -37.39 37.02
N ALA A 4 -2.15 -37.68 38.07
CA ALA A 4 -2.48 -37.29 39.45
C ALA A 4 -2.44 -35.76 39.63
N MET A 5 -1.53 -35.08 38.95
CA MET A 5 -1.43 -33.62 38.94
C MET A 5 -2.68 -32.98 38.29
N ARG A 6 -3.08 -33.46 37.11
CA ARG A 6 -4.28 -32.99 36.40
C ARG A 6 -5.58 -33.26 37.14
N ALA A 7 -5.62 -34.36 37.90
CA ALA A 7 -6.75 -34.69 38.77
C ALA A 7 -6.74 -33.93 40.12
N GLY A 8 -5.72 -33.12 40.40
CA GLY A 8 -5.63 -32.32 41.63
C GLY A 8 -5.22 -33.11 42.88
N HIS A 9 -4.64 -34.30 42.74
CA HIS A 9 -4.29 -35.16 43.88
C HIS A 9 -2.89 -34.84 44.44
N MET A 10 -2.79 -33.77 45.24
CA MET A 10 -1.53 -33.28 45.83
C MET A 10 -0.75 -34.34 46.63
N ALA A 11 -1.43 -35.06 47.52
CA ALA A 11 -0.81 -36.10 48.34
C ALA A 11 -0.19 -37.21 47.46
N THR A 12 -0.93 -37.64 46.43
CA THR A 12 -0.45 -38.66 45.47
C THR A 12 0.77 -38.17 44.71
N VAL A 13 0.78 -36.91 44.24
CA VAL A 13 1.96 -36.35 43.55
C VAL A 13 3.16 -36.32 44.48
N LYS A 14 3.00 -35.90 45.75
CA LYS A 14 4.09 -35.89 46.73
C LYS A 14 4.66 -37.29 46.98
N THR A 15 3.80 -38.30 47.20
CA THR A 15 4.24 -39.69 47.37
C THR A 15 4.99 -40.21 46.14
N LEU A 16 4.54 -39.87 44.93
CA LEU A 16 5.23 -40.30 43.70
C LEU A 16 6.63 -39.69 43.58
N ILE A 17 6.81 -38.42 43.95
CA ILE A 17 8.11 -37.75 43.97
C ILE A 17 9.04 -38.41 45.00
N GLU A 18 8.55 -38.65 46.23
CA GLU A 18 9.30 -39.33 47.30
C GLU A 18 9.74 -40.75 46.92
N LYS A 19 8.99 -41.43 46.05
CA LYS A 19 9.32 -42.75 45.51
C LYS A 19 10.27 -42.71 44.30
N GLY A 20 10.78 -41.53 43.92
CA GLY A 20 11.80 -41.38 42.87
C GLY A 20 11.26 -41.46 41.45
N VAL A 21 9.99 -41.13 41.22
CA VAL A 21 9.45 -41.01 39.85
C VAL A 21 10.19 -39.90 39.12
N GLN A 22 10.66 -40.18 37.90
CA GLN A 22 11.34 -39.20 37.04
C GLN A 22 10.39 -38.05 36.69
N VAL A 23 10.74 -36.82 37.08
CA VAL A 23 9.91 -35.61 36.87
C VAL A 23 10.27 -34.82 35.61
N ASP A 24 11.47 -35.08 35.06
CA ASP A 24 12.05 -34.34 33.93
C ASP A 24 11.93 -35.06 32.58
N GLU A 25 11.28 -36.23 32.54
CA GLU A 25 11.05 -36.93 31.28
C GLU A 25 10.20 -36.07 30.32
N PRO A 26 10.60 -35.96 29.05
CA PRO A 26 9.82 -35.23 28.07
C PRO A 26 8.50 -35.95 27.81
N LEU A 27 7.40 -35.18 27.84
CA LEU A 27 6.05 -35.66 27.62
C LEU A 27 5.55 -35.12 26.26
N TYR A 28 4.25 -34.80 26.17
CA TYR A 28 3.66 -34.21 24.98
C TYR A 28 4.32 -32.86 24.64
N LYS A 29 4.75 -32.72 23.39
CA LYS A 29 5.47 -31.54 22.86
C LYS A 29 6.82 -31.26 23.55
N GLY A 30 7.51 -32.31 24.02
CA GLY A 30 8.80 -32.18 24.71
C GLY A 30 8.72 -31.57 26.10
N ARG A 31 7.51 -31.33 26.65
CA ARG A 31 7.33 -30.66 27.95
C ARG A 31 7.58 -31.58 29.13
N THR A 32 8.27 -31.10 30.14
CA THR A 32 8.39 -31.77 31.44
C THR A 32 7.12 -31.61 32.29
N ALA A 33 7.04 -32.33 33.41
CA ALA A 33 5.92 -32.19 34.34
C ALA A 33 5.77 -30.75 34.87
N VAL A 34 6.88 -30.05 35.13
CA VAL A 34 6.88 -28.63 35.54
C VAL A 34 6.29 -27.74 34.45
N ALA A 35 6.74 -27.89 33.21
CA ALA A 35 6.25 -27.09 32.09
C ALA A 35 4.74 -27.28 31.87
N LEU A 36 4.22 -28.50 32.03
CA LEU A 36 2.78 -28.77 31.98
C LEU A 36 2.03 -28.10 33.13
N ALA A 37 2.54 -28.21 34.37
CA ALA A 37 1.94 -27.57 35.53
C ALA A 37 1.80 -26.05 35.33
N ILE A 38 2.85 -25.40 34.82
CA ILE A 38 2.85 -23.95 34.53
C ILE A 38 1.83 -23.61 33.44
N VAL A 39 1.81 -24.36 32.34
CA VAL A 39 0.90 -24.09 31.22
C VAL A 39 -0.57 -24.24 31.61
N GLU A 40 -0.85 -25.22 32.46
CA GLU A 40 -2.19 -25.55 32.96
C GLU A 40 -2.60 -24.71 34.18
N GLY A 41 -1.73 -23.81 34.68
CA GLY A 41 -2.03 -22.93 35.82
C GLY A 41 -2.05 -23.65 37.17
N LEU A 42 -1.39 -24.81 37.28
CA LEU A 42 -1.32 -25.65 38.46
C LEU A 42 -0.17 -25.21 39.38
N GLU A 43 -0.28 -24.01 39.94
CA GLU A 43 0.82 -23.32 40.66
C GLU A 43 1.41 -24.13 41.81
N SER A 44 0.56 -24.69 42.68
CA SER A 44 1.01 -25.49 43.83
C SER A 44 1.79 -26.72 43.39
N PHE A 45 1.44 -27.32 42.25
CA PHE A 45 2.14 -28.46 41.69
C PHE A 45 3.44 -28.06 41.03
N ALA A 46 3.46 -26.96 40.28
CA ALA A 46 4.69 -26.40 39.72
C ALA A 46 5.70 -26.10 40.84
N SER A 47 5.24 -25.46 41.93
CA SER A 47 6.07 -25.14 43.09
C SER A 47 6.59 -26.38 43.80
N LEU A 48 5.75 -27.40 43.99
CA LEU A 48 6.17 -28.67 44.56
C LEU A 48 7.25 -29.34 43.71
N LEU A 49 7.07 -29.39 42.39
CA LEU A 49 8.02 -30.01 41.48
C LEU A 49 9.37 -29.28 41.46
N ILE A 50 9.36 -27.95 41.37
CA ILE A 50 10.58 -27.13 41.40
C ILE A 50 11.34 -27.31 42.72
N SER A 51 10.62 -27.31 43.85
CA SER A 51 11.23 -27.49 45.18
C SER A 51 11.81 -28.88 45.42
N ASN A 52 11.45 -29.88 44.60
CA ASN A 52 11.95 -31.25 44.67
C ASN A 52 12.93 -31.59 43.53
N GLY A 53 13.65 -30.58 43.02
CA GLY A 53 14.80 -30.77 42.12
C GLY A 53 14.44 -31.00 40.66
N ALA A 54 13.23 -30.65 40.22
CA ALA A 54 12.91 -30.66 38.80
C ALA A 54 13.78 -29.65 38.03
N LYS A 55 14.27 -30.02 36.86
CA LYS A 55 15.13 -29.17 36.04
C LYS A 55 14.39 -27.93 35.54
N VAL A 56 14.90 -26.75 35.90
CA VAL A 56 14.27 -25.45 35.60
C VAL A 56 14.64 -24.87 34.23
N ASN A 57 15.61 -25.45 33.53
CA ASN A 57 16.15 -24.94 32.26
C ASN A 57 15.80 -25.81 31.04
N VAL A 58 14.90 -26.79 31.17
CA VAL A 58 14.57 -27.71 30.07
C VAL A 58 13.74 -26.99 28.99
N HIS A 59 14.09 -27.20 27.73
CA HIS A 59 13.31 -26.71 26.59
C HIS A 59 12.20 -27.68 26.20
N ASP A 60 11.02 -27.15 25.87
CA ASP A 60 10.02 -27.88 25.10
C ASP A 60 10.35 -27.90 23.59
N ASP A 61 9.51 -28.54 22.76
CA ASP A 61 9.75 -28.63 21.30
C ASP A 61 9.80 -27.25 20.60
N PHE A 62 9.35 -26.19 21.26
CA PHE A 62 9.42 -24.81 20.77
C PHE A 62 10.59 -24.02 21.37
N GLY A 63 11.48 -24.68 22.12
CA GLY A 63 12.57 -24.01 22.82
C GLY A 63 12.11 -23.26 24.07
N LEU A 64 10.87 -23.42 24.54
CA LEU A 64 10.39 -22.67 25.71
C LEU A 64 10.87 -23.31 27.01
N THR A 65 11.47 -22.50 27.88
CA THR A 65 11.83 -22.90 29.24
C THR A 65 10.66 -22.70 30.22
N PRO A 66 10.65 -23.36 31.39
CA PRO A 66 9.71 -23.06 32.48
C PRO A 66 9.57 -21.56 32.79
N LEU A 67 10.68 -20.80 32.77
CA LEU A 67 10.69 -19.36 33.04
C LEU A 67 9.95 -18.57 31.94
N MET A 68 10.17 -18.91 30.67
CA MET A 68 9.43 -18.29 29.56
C MET A 68 7.94 -18.60 29.62
N LEU A 69 7.59 -19.85 29.95
CA LEU A 69 6.19 -20.27 30.10
C LEU A 69 5.49 -19.53 31.24
N ALA A 70 6.14 -19.41 32.40
CA ALA A 70 5.62 -18.67 33.54
C ALA A 70 5.44 -17.19 33.22
N THR A 71 6.43 -16.60 32.54
CA THR A 71 6.38 -15.20 32.09
C THR A 71 5.25 -14.95 31.11
N LYS A 72 5.08 -15.82 30.10
CA LYS A 72 4.00 -15.74 29.11
C LYS A 72 2.61 -15.89 29.73
N LYS A 73 2.52 -16.62 30.85
CA LYS A 73 1.29 -16.78 31.64
C LYS A 73 1.03 -15.63 32.62
N GLY A 74 2.01 -14.75 32.84
CA GLY A 74 1.90 -13.69 33.84
C GLY A 74 1.94 -14.22 35.28
N ASN A 75 2.59 -15.36 35.52
CA ASN A 75 2.64 -15.96 36.85
C ASN A 75 3.83 -15.44 37.65
N ASP A 76 3.61 -14.37 38.39
CA ASP A 76 4.61 -13.71 39.22
C ASP A 76 5.28 -14.65 40.23
N TYR A 77 4.49 -15.47 40.93
CA TYR A 77 4.97 -16.37 41.97
C TYR A 77 5.91 -17.44 41.42
N ILE A 78 5.54 -18.08 40.30
CA ILE A 78 6.39 -19.07 39.66
C ILE A 78 7.63 -18.43 39.04
N VAL A 79 7.53 -17.21 38.51
CA VAL A 79 8.71 -16.46 38.05
C VAL A 79 9.68 -16.24 39.22
N ASP A 80 9.21 -15.73 40.36
CA ASP A 80 10.05 -15.50 41.54
C ASP A 80 10.69 -16.79 42.05
N LEU A 81 9.93 -17.89 42.07
CA LEU A 81 10.43 -19.21 42.46
C LEU A 81 11.53 -19.73 41.52
N LEU A 82 11.34 -19.57 40.21
CA LEU A 82 12.33 -19.99 39.21
C LEU A 82 13.59 -19.13 39.28
N LEU A 83 13.47 -17.80 39.40
CA LEU A 83 14.61 -16.89 39.50
C LEU A 83 15.42 -17.08 40.78
N SER A 84 14.77 -17.52 41.87
CA SER A 84 15.45 -17.86 43.12
C SER A 84 16.21 -19.20 43.07
N HIS A 85 16.00 -20.01 42.02
CA HIS A 85 16.65 -21.30 41.87
C HIS A 85 18.12 -21.11 41.44
N PRO A 86 19.12 -21.70 42.14
CA PRO A 86 20.55 -21.47 41.88
C PRO A 86 20.98 -21.74 40.43
N ASP A 87 20.38 -22.75 39.80
CA ASP A 87 20.70 -23.15 38.43
C ASP A 87 19.95 -22.34 37.35
N CYS A 88 19.10 -21.36 37.70
CA CYS A 88 18.27 -20.67 36.71
C CYS A 88 19.12 -19.87 35.70
N ILE A 89 18.90 -20.11 34.40
CA ILE A 89 19.53 -19.34 33.33
C ILE A 89 18.48 -18.40 32.73
N VAL A 90 18.61 -17.10 33.03
CA VAL A 90 17.59 -16.07 32.72
C VAL A 90 17.51 -15.78 31.22
N ASP A 91 18.65 -15.75 30.53
CA ASP A 91 18.79 -15.31 29.14
C ASP A 91 18.70 -16.44 28.10
N GLN A 92 18.10 -17.58 28.47
CA GLN A 92 17.78 -18.59 27.46
C GLN A 92 16.83 -18.04 26.40
N ILE A 93 16.90 -18.60 25.20
CA ILE A 93 16.09 -18.19 24.05
C ILE A 93 15.31 -19.38 23.48
N ASP A 94 14.13 -19.09 22.94
CA ASP A 94 13.31 -20.07 22.22
C ASP A 94 13.73 -20.20 20.74
N ILE A 95 13.00 -21.01 19.96
CA ILE A 95 13.27 -21.21 18.52
C ILE A 95 13.11 -19.93 17.68
N THR A 96 12.51 -18.87 18.23
CA THR A 96 12.37 -17.56 17.58
C THR A 96 13.42 -16.56 18.07
N GLY A 97 14.31 -16.97 18.98
CA GLY A 97 15.32 -16.11 19.59
C GLY A 97 14.80 -15.26 20.75
N ARG A 98 13.63 -15.55 21.31
CA ARG A 98 13.02 -14.74 22.38
C ARG A 98 13.36 -15.27 23.76
N SER A 99 13.73 -14.36 24.66
CA SER A 99 13.96 -14.67 26.07
C SER A 99 12.69 -14.48 26.91
N ALA A 100 12.75 -14.86 28.19
CA ALA A 100 11.69 -14.56 29.14
C ALA A 100 11.38 -13.04 29.19
N LEU A 101 12.42 -12.20 29.13
CA LEU A 101 12.26 -10.74 29.13
C LEU A 101 11.55 -10.25 27.84
N SER A 102 11.82 -10.87 26.68
CA SER A 102 11.06 -10.58 25.46
C SER A 102 9.56 -10.88 25.64
N TYR A 103 9.22 -12.00 26.27
CA TYR A 103 7.82 -12.35 26.55
C TYR A 103 7.14 -11.39 27.52
N ALA A 104 7.83 -10.94 28.57
CA ALA A 104 7.31 -9.92 29.49
C ALA A 104 7.03 -8.60 28.76
N ALA A 105 7.90 -8.22 27.81
CA ALA A 105 7.69 -7.03 27.00
C ALA A 105 6.55 -7.15 25.99
N ILE A 106 6.38 -8.33 25.38
CA ILE A 106 5.24 -8.61 24.47
C ILE A 106 3.91 -8.52 25.20
N SER A 107 3.83 -9.01 26.44
CA SER A 107 2.60 -8.93 27.26
C SER A 107 2.43 -7.59 27.98
N GLY A 108 3.47 -6.75 28.02
CA GLY A 108 3.46 -5.49 28.76
C GLY A 108 3.52 -5.65 30.29
N ASN A 109 3.94 -6.82 30.79
CA ASN A 109 4.02 -7.11 32.23
C ASN A 109 5.26 -6.44 32.85
N VAL A 110 5.06 -5.25 33.41
CA VAL A 110 6.12 -4.39 33.95
C VAL A 110 6.81 -5.06 35.14
N GLU A 111 6.03 -5.68 36.03
CA GLU A 111 6.49 -6.30 37.27
C GLU A 111 7.38 -7.51 36.98
N ILE A 112 6.96 -8.38 36.06
CA ILE A 112 7.76 -9.54 35.64
C ILE A 112 9.04 -9.08 34.93
N ALA A 113 8.94 -8.10 34.04
CA ALA A 113 10.12 -7.55 33.39
C ALA A 113 11.11 -6.96 34.41
N LYS A 114 10.62 -6.34 35.49
CA LYS A 114 11.46 -5.81 36.57
C LYS A 114 12.22 -6.92 37.28
N ARG A 115 11.52 -7.98 37.69
CA ARG A 115 12.15 -9.15 38.32
C ARG A 115 13.23 -9.76 37.44
N LEU A 116 12.95 -9.91 36.14
CA LEU A 116 13.91 -10.45 35.18
C LEU A 116 15.16 -9.56 35.05
N LEU A 117 14.98 -8.24 34.96
CA LEU A 117 16.09 -7.28 34.89
C LEU A 117 16.91 -7.25 36.18
N ASP A 118 16.25 -7.27 37.35
CA ASP A 118 16.90 -7.34 38.66
C ASP A 118 17.70 -8.65 38.83
N ALA A 119 17.25 -9.74 38.18
CA ALA A 119 17.96 -11.02 38.09
C ALA A 119 19.05 -11.07 37.00
N GLY A 120 19.35 -9.94 36.34
CA GLY A 120 20.44 -9.83 35.37
C GLY A 120 20.10 -10.21 33.93
N ALA A 121 18.81 -10.27 33.55
CA ALA A 121 18.41 -10.46 32.16
C ALA A 121 19.02 -9.40 31.24
N ASN A 122 19.56 -9.80 30.09
CA ASN A 122 20.12 -8.88 29.10
C ASN A 122 19.00 -8.25 28.23
N PRO A 123 18.74 -6.93 28.36
CA PRO A 123 17.67 -6.28 27.62
C PRO A 123 17.99 -6.02 26.13
N ASN A 124 19.25 -6.19 25.72
CA ASN A 124 19.71 -5.94 24.35
C ASN A 124 19.69 -7.19 23.46
N LEU A 125 19.20 -8.33 23.97
CA LEU A 125 19.01 -9.54 23.16
C LEU A 125 18.06 -9.27 21.99
N LYS A 126 18.42 -9.84 20.85
CA LYS A 126 17.64 -9.79 19.61
C LYS A 126 17.02 -11.15 19.33
N ASP A 127 15.74 -11.13 18.95
CA ASP A 127 15.11 -12.31 18.36
C ASP A 127 15.64 -12.57 16.94
N HIS A 128 15.21 -13.67 16.31
CA HIS A 128 15.64 -14.05 14.95
C HIS A 128 15.14 -13.09 13.85
N HIS A 129 14.33 -12.08 14.21
CA HIS A 129 13.94 -10.97 13.32
C HIS A 129 14.68 -9.67 13.67
N GLY A 130 15.67 -9.74 14.55
CA GLY A 130 16.44 -8.60 15.03
C GLY A 130 15.69 -7.71 16.03
N LYS A 131 14.53 -8.13 16.56
CA LYS A 131 13.73 -7.31 17.48
C LYS A 131 14.27 -7.39 18.90
N THR A 132 14.38 -6.23 19.55
CA THR A 132 14.82 -6.10 20.94
C THR A 132 13.64 -6.05 21.91
N VAL A 133 13.91 -6.18 23.21
CA VAL A 133 12.91 -6.02 24.28
C VAL A 133 12.25 -4.64 24.21
N LEU A 134 13.04 -3.58 23.94
CA LEU A 134 12.51 -2.23 23.77
C LEU A 134 11.48 -2.17 22.63
N MET A 135 11.75 -2.80 21.49
CA MET A 135 10.80 -2.84 20.37
C MET A 135 9.50 -3.57 20.73
N PHE A 136 9.57 -4.66 21.50
CA PHE A 136 8.36 -5.33 21.96
C PHE A 136 7.56 -4.45 22.93
N ALA A 137 8.23 -3.78 23.87
CA ALA A 137 7.59 -2.87 24.82
C ALA A 137 6.91 -1.68 24.12
N THR A 138 7.55 -1.11 23.09
CA THR A 138 6.96 -0.03 22.30
C THR A 138 5.80 -0.50 21.43
N MET A 139 5.91 -1.70 20.82
CA MET A 139 4.81 -2.31 20.07
C MET A 139 3.60 -2.62 20.96
N ALA A 140 3.82 -2.99 22.22
CA ALA A 140 2.78 -3.18 23.23
C ALA A 140 2.17 -1.86 23.74
N GLY A 141 2.85 -0.73 23.50
CA GLY A 141 2.42 0.59 23.98
C GLY A 141 2.66 0.81 25.48
N CYS A 142 3.55 0.03 26.11
CA CYS A 142 3.75 0.03 27.57
C CYS A 142 4.82 1.06 27.99
N LEU A 143 4.40 2.31 28.22
CA LEU A 143 5.28 3.39 28.68
C LEU A 143 6.02 3.06 29.99
N PRO A 144 5.39 2.51 31.04
CA PRO A 144 6.10 2.20 32.28
C PRO A 144 7.24 1.20 32.07
N LEU A 145 7.03 0.20 31.20
CA LEU A 145 8.09 -0.76 30.86
C LEU A 145 9.23 -0.09 30.09
N VAL A 146 8.92 0.80 29.13
CA VAL A 146 9.95 1.56 28.42
C VAL A 146 10.77 2.42 29.38
N GLU A 147 10.13 3.12 30.31
CA GLU A 147 10.83 3.91 31.33
C GLU A 147 11.74 3.06 32.22
N GLN A 148 11.31 1.83 32.53
CA GLN A 148 12.11 0.90 33.28
C GLN A 148 13.32 0.44 32.47
N LEU A 149 13.14 0.00 31.22
CA LEU A 149 14.22 -0.45 30.36
C LEU A 149 15.29 0.63 30.14
N LEU A 150 14.88 1.90 30.00
CA LEU A 150 15.79 3.04 29.85
C LEU A 150 16.74 3.23 31.05
N LYS A 151 16.36 2.77 32.25
CA LYS A 151 17.23 2.82 33.45
C LYS A 151 18.34 1.77 33.43
N PHE A 152 18.17 0.70 32.65
CA PHE A 152 19.13 -0.42 32.56
C PHE A 152 20.15 -0.28 31.42
N GLY A 153 20.31 0.94 30.86
CA GLY A 153 21.37 1.23 29.88
C GLY A 153 21.20 0.54 28.52
N ILE A 154 19.95 0.36 28.07
CA ILE A 154 19.66 -0.25 26.77
C ILE A 154 20.22 0.55 25.59
N ASP A 155 20.57 -0.14 24.51
CA ASP A 155 20.83 0.52 23.22
C ASP A 155 19.49 0.84 22.54
N ILE A 156 19.08 2.11 22.63
CA ILE A 156 17.81 2.63 22.13
C ILE A 156 17.74 2.60 20.58
N ASN A 157 18.89 2.62 19.92
CA ASN A 157 19.00 2.82 18.47
C ASN A 157 19.23 1.52 17.68
N MET A 158 19.16 0.37 18.35
CA MET A 158 19.24 -0.93 17.68
C MET A 158 18.19 -1.04 16.58
N LYS A 159 18.62 -1.52 15.41
CA LYS A 159 17.75 -1.82 14.28
C LYS A 159 17.41 -3.30 14.21
N ASN A 160 16.18 -3.61 13.83
CA ASN A 160 15.76 -4.96 13.46
C ASN A 160 16.18 -5.31 12.02
N ASP A 161 15.81 -6.49 11.55
CA ASP A 161 16.21 -6.97 10.23
C ASP A 161 15.65 -6.12 9.08
N ASN A 162 14.59 -5.35 9.31
CA ASN A 162 14.01 -4.40 8.35
C ASN A 162 14.57 -2.98 8.50
N GLY A 163 15.55 -2.78 9.39
CA GLY A 163 16.15 -1.47 9.65
C GLY A 163 15.34 -0.57 10.58
N PHE A 164 14.23 -1.06 11.17
CA PHE A 164 13.41 -0.27 12.08
C PHE A 164 14.06 -0.18 13.47
N THR A 165 14.08 1.03 14.03
CA THR A 165 14.36 1.27 15.46
C THR A 165 13.07 1.21 16.28
N ALA A 166 13.17 1.17 17.62
CA ALA A 166 12.01 1.24 18.50
C ALA A 166 11.18 2.53 18.28
N LEU A 167 11.85 3.65 18.00
CA LEU A 167 11.21 4.93 17.70
C LEU A 167 10.42 4.89 16.39
N MET A 168 10.96 4.27 15.34
CA MET A 168 10.26 4.09 14.06
C MET A 168 8.99 3.26 14.23
N LEU A 169 9.05 2.18 15.02
CA LEU A 169 7.88 1.34 15.30
C LEU A 169 6.77 2.11 16.03
N CYS A 170 7.12 3.08 16.89
CA CYS A 170 6.13 3.98 17.48
C CYS A 170 5.52 4.92 16.44
N ALA A 171 6.36 5.53 15.59
CA ALA A 171 5.94 6.52 14.60
C ALA A 171 5.05 5.92 13.48
N ASP A 172 5.22 4.64 13.16
CA ASP A 172 4.46 3.93 12.12
C ASP A 172 3.03 3.52 12.55
N LYS A 173 2.70 3.59 13.84
CA LYS A 173 1.37 3.18 14.34
C LYS A 173 0.34 4.28 14.15
N GLN A 174 -0.84 3.93 13.64
CA GLN A 174 -1.97 4.87 13.59
C GLN A 174 -2.54 5.24 14.97
N LYS A 175 -2.28 4.42 16.00
CA LYS A 175 -2.66 4.74 17.38
C LYS A 175 -1.74 5.84 17.91
N ASP A 176 -2.29 6.75 18.71
CA ASP A 176 -1.52 7.79 19.39
C ASP A 176 -0.45 7.17 20.32
N MET A 177 0.81 7.29 19.91
CA MET A 177 2.00 6.84 20.64
C MET A 177 2.84 8.04 21.15
N PHE A 178 2.28 9.25 21.20
CA PHE A 178 3.04 10.47 21.45
C PHE A 178 3.87 10.41 22.74
N SER A 179 3.30 9.92 23.85
CA SER A 179 4.03 9.81 25.12
C SER A 179 5.27 8.90 25.03
N LEU A 180 5.19 7.81 24.27
CA LEU A 180 6.32 6.91 24.02
C LEU A 180 7.37 7.57 23.13
N VAL A 181 6.94 8.18 22.01
CA VAL A 181 7.83 8.89 21.10
C VAL A 181 8.58 9.99 21.84
N LYS A 182 7.86 10.82 22.60
CA LYS A 182 8.43 11.90 23.42
C LYS A 182 9.48 11.34 24.39
N ARG A 183 9.16 10.30 25.15
CA ARG A 183 10.07 9.69 26.12
C ARG A 183 11.32 9.11 25.46
N LEU A 184 11.19 8.46 24.30
CA LEU A 184 12.32 7.91 23.55
C LEU A 184 13.23 9.03 23.00
N VAL A 185 12.66 10.07 22.41
CA VAL A 185 13.41 11.23 21.90
C VAL A 185 14.13 11.96 23.06
N GLU A 186 13.49 12.13 24.21
CA GLU A 186 14.11 12.70 25.42
C GLU A 186 15.23 11.82 25.99
N ALA A 187 15.15 10.50 25.76
CA ALA A 187 16.20 9.55 26.15
C ALA A 187 17.35 9.44 25.12
N GLY A 188 17.31 10.21 24.02
CA GLY A 188 18.37 10.23 23.01
C GLY A 188 18.17 9.25 21.85
N ALA A 189 16.94 8.79 21.59
CA ALA A 189 16.63 8.05 20.37
C ALA A 189 16.94 8.89 19.13
N ASP A 190 17.71 8.33 18.20
CA ASP A 190 18.07 8.96 16.94
C ASP A 190 16.89 8.87 15.95
N PHE A 191 16.33 10.04 15.61
CA PHE A 191 15.26 10.18 14.63
C PHE A 191 15.75 10.51 13.21
N SER A 192 17.06 10.64 13.01
CA SER A 192 17.68 10.80 11.68
C SER A 192 17.89 9.46 10.96
N CYS A 193 17.81 8.35 11.69
CA CYS A 193 17.90 7.01 11.14
C CYS A 193 16.87 6.77 10.01
N GLN A 194 17.29 5.93 9.06
CA GLN A 194 16.45 5.39 8.01
C GLN A 194 16.36 3.85 8.10
N ASN A 195 15.20 3.29 7.71
CA ASN A 195 15.01 1.85 7.58
C ASN A 195 15.53 1.33 6.23
N LYS A 196 15.30 0.05 5.88
CA LYS A 196 15.77 -0.54 4.62
C LYS A 196 15.18 0.09 3.35
N TRP A 197 14.03 0.77 3.45
CA TRP A 197 13.40 1.51 2.35
C TRP A 197 13.76 3.00 2.39
N HIS A 198 14.76 3.38 3.17
CA HIS A 198 15.16 4.78 3.38
C HIS A 198 14.07 5.66 4.01
N GLU A 199 13.06 5.07 4.64
CA GLU A 199 12.01 5.83 5.32
C GLU A 199 12.54 6.39 6.64
N SER A 200 12.35 7.70 6.85
CA SER A 200 12.70 8.38 8.10
C SER A 200 11.58 8.26 9.13
N VAL A 201 11.88 8.50 10.41
CA VAL A 201 10.87 8.55 11.48
C VAL A 201 9.78 9.57 11.15
N LEU A 202 10.16 10.71 10.55
CA LEU A 202 9.22 11.75 10.16
C LEU A 202 8.24 11.28 9.08
N MET A 203 8.70 10.54 8.06
CA MET A 203 7.81 9.97 7.03
C MET A 203 6.78 9.04 7.64
N LEU A 204 7.22 8.11 8.50
CA LEU A 204 6.34 7.16 9.16
C LEU A 204 5.27 7.89 10.00
N ALA A 205 5.69 8.88 10.81
CA ALA A 205 4.76 9.70 11.60
C ALA A 205 3.76 10.49 10.74
N CYS A 206 4.22 11.00 9.59
CA CYS A 206 3.36 11.70 8.64
C CYS A 206 2.32 10.77 8.02
N GLY A 207 2.71 9.58 7.57
CA GLY A 207 1.77 8.58 7.02
C GLY A 207 0.80 8.05 8.07
N ALA A 208 1.26 7.89 9.31
CA ALA A 208 0.44 7.42 10.43
C ALA A 208 -0.53 8.47 10.99
N GLY A 209 -0.39 9.76 10.63
CA GLY A 209 -1.27 10.82 11.11
C GLY A 209 -0.96 11.33 12.52
N GLN A 210 0.26 11.12 13.02
CA GLN A 210 0.64 11.51 14.38
C GLN A 210 1.07 12.99 14.48
N LEU A 211 0.11 13.92 14.47
CA LEU A 211 0.37 15.36 14.46
C LEU A 211 1.35 15.83 15.55
N GLN A 212 1.16 15.40 16.81
CA GLN A 212 2.03 15.80 17.92
C GLN A 212 3.46 15.24 17.77
N THR A 213 3.59 14.02 17.25
CA THR A 213 4.90 13.43 16.93
C THR A 213 5.60 14.21 15.82
N VAL A 214 4.88 14.58 14.75
CA VAL A 214 5.42 15.41 13.67
C VAL A 214 5.88 16.77 14.22
N ASP A 215 5.08 17.44 15.06
CA ASP A 215 5.47 18.72 15.65
C ASP A 215 6.72 18.61 16.53
N LEU A 216 6.80 17.58 17.36
CA LEU A 216 7.99 17.29 18.15
C LEU A 216 9.21 17.08 17.26
N LEU A 217 9.16 16.18 16.28
CA LEU A 217 10.29 15.86 15.41
C LEU A 217 10.76 17.07 14.60
N THR A 218 9.82 17.82 14.02
CA THR A 218 10.14 19.03 13.24
C THR A 218 10.67 20.16 14.11
N SER A 219 10.22 20.29 15.38
CA SER A 219 10.82 21.22 16.36
C SER A 219 12.26 20.88 16.74
N ARG A 220 12.65 19.61 16.59
CA ARG A 220 14.01 19.12 16.86
C ARG A 220 14.87 19.03 15.59
N GLY A 221 14.42 19.58 14.47
CA GLY A 221 15.21 19.68 13.25
C GLY A 221 15.22 18.40 12.39
N ALA A 222 14.18 17.56 12.46
CA ALA A 222 14.01 16.46 11.52
C ALA A 222 13.98 16.96 10.05
N ASP A 223 14.62 16.23 9.15
CA ASP A 223 14.69 16.59 7.73
C ASP A 223 13.32 16.43 7.04
N LEU A 224 12.70 17.58 6.77
CA LEU A 224 11.38 17.71 6.12
C LEU A 224 11.35 17.22 4.67
N ASN A 225 12.51 17.06 4.04
CA ASN A 225 12.65 16.79 2.61
C ASN A 225 13.48 15.52 2.34
N SER A 226 13.70 14.70 3.37
CA SER A 226 14.28 13.37 3.21
C SER A 226 13.49 12.57 2.16
N GLN A 227 14.18 11.69 1.44
CA GLN A 227 13.60 10.85 0.40
C GLN A 227 13.83 9.37 0.71
N ASN A 228 12.79 8.57 0.51
CA ASN A 228 12.87 7.12 0.59
C ASN A 228 13.42 6.54 -0.73
N VAL A 229 13.46 5.21 -0.87
CA VAL A 229 13.96 4.54 -2.10
C VAL A 229 13.15 4.84 -3.36
N TRP A 230 11.94 5.39 -3.25
CA TRP A 230 11.11 5.80 -4.38
C TRP A 230 11.13 7.33 -4.59
N GLY A 231 11.95 8.06 -3.84
CA GLY A 231 12.03 9.51 -3.92
C GLY A 231 10.91 10.23 -3.16
N GLU A 232 10.07 9.52 -2.42
CA GLU A 232 8.91 10.11 -1.74
C GLU A 232 9.33 10.86 -0.48
N THR A 233 8.60 11.93 -0.16
CA THR A 233 8.90 12.86 0.95
C THR A 233 7.88 12.74 2.09
N PRO A 234 8.18 13.23 3.31
CA PRO A 234 7.18 13.29 4.39
C PRO A 234 5.86 13.97 4.00
N LEU A 235 5.95 15.03 3.16
CA LEU A 235 4.77 15.73 2.65
C LEU A 235 3.91 14.86 1.74
N MET A 236 4.52 13.98 0.93
CA MET A 236 3.79 13.01 0.09
C MET A 236 3.07 11.98 0.94
N TYR A 237 3.71 11.44 1.99
CA TYR A 237 3.08 10.50 2.93
C TYR A 237 1.85 11.12 3.61
N ALA A 238 1.95 12.39 4.06
CA ALA A 238 0.82 13.10 4.65
C ALA A 238 -0.30 13.36 3.62
N ALA A 239 0.06 13.73 2.38
CA ALA A 239 -0.89 14.01 1.30
C ALA A 239 -1.65 12.76 0.83
N GLU A 240 -0.97 11.63 0.66
CA GLU A 240 -1.56 10.34 0.25
C GLU A 240 -2.58 9.84 1.28
N ARG A 241 -2.35 10.12 2.57
CA ARG A 241 -3.22 9.69 3.67
C ARG A 241 -4.24 10.74 4.10
N GLY A 242 -4.17 11.95 3.52
CA GLY A 242 -5.13 13.03 3.77
C GLY A 242 -4.98 13.73 5.13
N HIS A 243 -3.80 13.69 5.74
CA HIS A 243 -3.55 14.28 7.06
C HIS A 243 -3.33 15.79 6.97
N TYR A 244 -4.43 16.54 6.88
CA TYR A 244 -4.46 17.99 6.64
C TYR A 244 -3.57 18.79 7.61
N GLU A 245 -3.72 18.59 8.92
CA GLU A 245 -3.01 19.38 9.93
C GLU A 245 -1.49 19.15 9.85
N ILE A 246 -1.08 17.95 9.46
CA ILE A 246 0.33 17.59 9.24
C ILE A 246 0.87 18.31 8.00
N ILE A 247 0.11 18.34 6.90
CA ILE A 247 0.47 19.07 5.69
C ILE A 247 0.70 20.56 6.03
N GLU A 248 -0.25 21.18 6.73
CA GLU A 248 -0.13 22.59 7.12
C GLU A 248 1.12 22.84 7.97
N LEU A 249 1.36 21.97 8.95
CA LEU A 249 2.54 22.05 9.80
C LEU A 249 3.84 21.91 9.00
N LEU A 250 3.98 20.89 8.14
CA LEU A 250 5.19 20.67 7.33
C LEU A 250 5.48 21.87 6.42
N LEU A 251 4.46 22.43 5.76
CA LEU A 251 4.60 23.59 4.90
C LEU A 251 5.00 24.84 5.69
N LYS A 252 4.41 25.05 6.87
CA LYS A 252 4.79 26.14 7.79
C LYS A 252 6.26 26.03 8.24
N ARG A 253 6.78 24.80 8.36
CA ARG A 253 8.19 24.53 8.72
C ARG A 253 9.16 24.57 7.52
N GLY A 254 8.66 24.82 6.30
CA GLY A 254 9.50 24.98 5.10
C GLY A 254 9.71 23.70 4.29
N SER A 255 8.82 22.71 4.38
CA SER A 255 8.85 21.55 3.48
C SER A 255 8.67 21.98 2.01
N ARG A 256 9.38 21.30 1.10
CA ARG A 256 9.40 21.62 -0.34
C ARG A 256 8.15 21.09 -1.03
N MET A 257 7.13 21.94 -1.14
CA MET A 257 5.83 21.65 -1.77
C MET A 257 5.90 20.89 -3.12
N ASN A 258 6.82 21.29 -3.99
CA ASN A 258 6.88 20.83 -5.38
C ASN A 258 8.05 19.87 -5.66
N GLN A 259 8.64 19.28 -4.61
CA GLN A 259 9.62 18.22 -4.79
C GLN A 259 8.93 16.99 -5.40
N SER A 260 9.63 16.29 -6.30
CA SER A 260 9.10 15.13 -6.99
C SER A 260 9.76 13.84 -6.53
N ASP A 261 8.99 12.74 -6.59
CA ASP A 261 9.48 11.38 -6.43
C ASP A 261 10.26 10.90 -7.67
N GLU A 262 10.72 9.64 -7.68
CA GLU A 262 11.44 9.07 -8.82
C GLU A 262 10.60 8.93 -10.10
N ARG A 263 9.27 8.94 -9.98
CA ARG A 263 8.34 8.95 -11.11
C ARG A 263 8.02 10.37 -11.59
N GLY A 264 8.50 11.40 -10.90
CA GLY A 264 8.19 12.80 -11.18
C GLY A 264 6.90 13.29 -10.52
N ASN A 265 6.24 12.48 -9.68
CA ASN A 265 5.02 12.90 -9.00
C ASN A 265 5.32 13.86 -7.85
N THR A 266 4.49 14.88 -7.69
CA THR A 266 4.54 15.81 -6.55
C THR A 266 3.54 15.40 -5.45
N ALA A 267 3.62 16.00 -4.27
CA ALA A 267 2.63 15.78 -3.20
C ALA A 267 1.18 15.96 -3.68
N LEU A 268 0.91 16.92 -4.57
CA LEU A 268 -0.42 17.14 -5.15
C LEU A 268 -0.93 15.95 -5.98
N MET A 269 -0.03 15.22 -6.65
CA MET A 269 -0.40 14.04 -7.47
C MET A 269 -0.63 12.79 -6.63
N HIS A 270 0.05 12.67 -5.49
CA HIS A 270 -0.20 11.63 -4.48
C HIS A 270 -1.45 11.91 -3.65
N SER A 271 -1.90 13.16 -3.61
CA SER A 271 -2.88 13.62 -2.65
C SER A 271 -4.29 13.07 -2.85
N VAL A 272 -4.97 12.76 -1.74
CA VAL A 272 -6.40 12.45 -1.77
C VAL A 272 -7.25 13.71 -1.96
N ILE A 273 -8.47 13.54 -2.48
CA ILE A 273 -9.39 14.63 -2.82
C ILE A 273 -9.58 15.69 -1.72
N SER A 274 -9.59 15.28 -0.45
CA SER A 274 -9.83 16.18 0.69
C SER A 274 -8.73 17.21 0.90
N VAL A 275 -7.49 16.94 0.46
CA VAL A 275 -6.34 17.83 0.67
C VAL A 275 -5.91 18.58 -0.59
N VAL A 276 -6.48 18.25 -1.76
CA VAL A 276 -6.17 18.91 -3.04
C VAL A 276 -6.42 20.42 -2.98
N ALA A 277 -7.58 20.84 -2.47
CA ALA A 277 -7.93 22.26 -2.37
C ALA A 277 -6.91 23.04 -1.53
N GLU A 278 -6.43 22.44 -0.44
CA GLU A 278 -5.47 23.05 0.47
C GLU A 278 -4.08 23.16 -0.16
N LEU A 279 -3.58 22.07 -0.74
CA LEU A 279 -2.28 22.09 -1.40
C LEU A 279 -2.25 23.17 -2.50
N LEU A 280 -3.32 23.30 -3.27
CA LEU A 280 -3.46 24.37 -4.27
C LEU A 280 -3.47 25.76 -3.63
N ALA A 281 -4.21 25.96 -2.54
CA ALA A 281 -4.25 27.24 -1.81
C ALA A 281 -2.87 27.64 -1.25
N LYS A 282 -2.03 26.65 -0.90
CA LYS A 282 -0.65 26.84 -0.42
C LYS A 282 0.40 26.90 -1.54
N GLY A 283 -0.02 26.95 -2.81
CA GLY A 283 0.86 27.16 -3.96
C GLY A 283 1.43 25.89 -4.58
N ALA A 284 0.78 24.72 -4.39
CA ALA A 284 1.12 23.53 -5.15
C ALA A 284 0.92 23.77 -6.66
N ARG A 285 1.90 23.33 -7.45
CA ARG A 285 1.90 23.56 -8.90
C ARG A 285 1.02 22.54 -9.62
N ALA A 286 -0.17 22.98 -10.01
CA ALA A 286 -1.12 22.18 -10.79
C ALA A 286 -0.68 21.90 -12.23
N ASP A 287 0.37 22.58 -12.72
CA ASP A 287 0.92 22.44 -14.08
C ASP A 287 2.05 21.42 -14.19
N LYS A 288 2.55 20.90 -13.07
CA LYS A 288 3.61 19.90 -13.06
C LYS A 288 3.12 18.60 -13.69
N THR A 289 4.04 17.88 -14.31
CA THR A 289 3.80 16.54 -14.86
C THR A 289 4.82 15.56 -14.31
N ASP A 290 4.40 14.31 -14.19
CA ASP A 290 5.30 13.19 -13.93
C ASP A 290 6.18 12.87 -15.17
N LEU A 291 7.04 11.85 -15.08
CA LEU A 291 7.90 11.42 -16.18
C LEU A 291 7.11 10.85 -17.38
N ALA A 292 5.86 10.42 -17.18
CA ALA A 292 4.96 9.99 -18.25
C ALA A 292 4.15 11.16 -18.85
N GLY A 293 4.36 12.40 -18.38
CA GLY A 293 3.61 13.58 -18.82
C GLY A 293 2.22 13.71 -18.18
N CYS A 294 1.89 12.91 -17.16
CA CYS A 294 0.61 12.98 -16.45
C CYS A 294 0.60 14.16 -15.47
N SER A 295 -0.38 15.05 -15.62
CA SER A 295 -0.63 16.18 -14.70
C SER A 295 -1.62 15.81 -13.59
N PRO A 296 -1.73 16.60 -12.49
CA PRO A 296 -2.75 16.38 -11.46
C PRO A 296 -4.17 16.34 -12.04
N LEU A 297 -4.44 17.15 -13.08
CA LEU A 297 -5.72 17.17 -13.77
C LEU A 297 -6.00 15.85 -14.51
N MET A 298 -4.96 15.25 -15.11
CA MET A 298 -5.08 13.93 -15.75
C MET A 298 -5.31 12.81 -14.73
N PHE A 299 -4.66 12.86 -13.56
CA PHE A 299 -4.93 11.92 -12.47
C PHE A 299 -6.39 12.04 -11.97
N ALA A 300 -6.87 13.26 -11.72
CA ALA A 300 -8.25 13.50 -11.31
C ALA A 300 -9.26 13.02 -12.36
N ALA A 301 -8.97 13.26 -13.66
CA ALA A 301 -9.78 12.77 -14.76
C ALA A 301 -9.76 11.24 -14.88
N ARG A 302 -8.60 10.60 -14.70
CA ARG A 302 -8.43 9.13 -14.78
C ARG A 302 -9.25 8.39 -13.72
N PHE A 303 -9.35 8.94 -12.52
CA PHE A 303 -10.04 8.31 -11.39
C PHE A 303 -11.47 8.82 -11.18
N GLY A 304 -12.00 9.67 -12.10
CA GLY A 304 -13.37 10.13 -12.04
C GLY A 304 -13.66 11.13 -10.90
N HIS A 305 -12.65 11.85 -10.43
CA HIS A 305 -12.77 12.77 -9.31
C HIS A 305 -13.28 14.16 -9.76
N THR A 306 -14.59 14.26 -10.04
CA THR A 306 -15.22 15.49 -10.57
C THR A 306 -14.89 16.74 -9.74
N SER A 307 -15.01 16.70 -8.41
CA SER A 307 -14.74 17.88 -7.58
C SER A 307 -13.27 18.32 -7.65
N CYS A 308 -12.33 17.38 -7.74
CA CYS A 308 -10.92 17.68 -7.98
C CYS A 308 -10.71 18.35 -9.34
N VAL A 309 -11.36 17.83 -10.40
CA VAL A 309 -11.29 18.43 -11.73
C VAL A 309 -11.79 19.87 -11.69
N GLN A 310 -12.95 20.13 -11.07
CA GLN A 310 -13.48 21.50 -10.95
C GLN A 310 -12.52 22.45 -10.23
N LEU A 311 -11.92 22.00 -9.13
CA LEU A 311 -10.94 22.78 -8.37
C LEU A 311 -9.68 23.06 -9.20
N LEU A 312 -9.13 22.03 -9.84
CA LEU A 312 -7.91 22.13 -10.65
C LEU A 312 -8.14 23.07 -11.84
N LEU A 313 -9.28 23.00 -12.52
CA LEU A 313 -9.61 23.89 -13.65
C LEU A 313 -9.62 25.37 -13.26
N ARG A 314 -10.17 25.71 -12.08
CA ARG A 314 -10.17 27.10 -11.58
C ARG A 314 -8.76 27.66 -11.41
N VAL A 315 -7.82 26.84 -10.93
CA VAL A 315 -6.44 27.26 -10.66
C VAL A 315 -5.57 27.22 -11.92
N THR A 316 -5.78 26.21 -12.78
CA THR A 316 -4.97 25.97 -14.00
C THR A 316 -5.31 26.89 -15.17
N ASN A 317 -6.48 27.54 -15.18
CA ASN A 317 -6.85 28.56 -16.19
C ASN A 317 -5.82 29.71 -16.31
N ASN A 318 -4.99 29.92 -15.29
CA ASN A 318 -3.95 30.95 -15.28
C ASN A 318 -2.59 30.50 -15.86
N VAL A 319 -2.48 29.27 -16.39
CA VAL A 319 -1.21 28.70 -16.87
C VAL A 319 -1.09 28.84 -18.40
N LYS A 320 0.09 29.23 -18.90
CA LYS A 320 0.34 29.43 -20.35
C LYS A 320 0.07 28.17 -21.21
N GLN A 321 0.24 26.96 -20.66
CA GLN A 321 -0.04 25.68 -21.34
C GLN A 321 -1.40 25.05 -20.95
N ALA A 322 -2.33 25.79 -20.34
CA ALA A 322 -3.60 25.25 -19.84
C ALA A 322 -4.38 24.44 -20.89
N ARG A 323 -4.39 24.89 -22.15
CA ARG A 323 -5.11 24.23 -23.25
C ARG A 323 -4.66 22.79 -23.49
N LEU A 324 -3.34 22.54 -23.50
CA LEU A 324 -2.79 21.19 -23.70
C LEU A 324 -3.07 20.29 -22.49
N LEU A 325 -2.98 20.84 -21.27
CA LEU A 325 -3.33 20.12 -20.05
C LEU A 325 -4.80 19.69 -20.05
N PHE A 326 -5.71 20.58 -20.45
CA PHE A 326 -7.14 20.30 -20.50
C PHE A 326 -7.47 19.27 -21.56
N TYR A 327 -6.82 19.37 -22.72
CA TYR A 327 -6.97 18.38 -23.77
C TYR A 327 -6.51 16.98 -23.34
N ASN A 328 -5.34 16.86 -22.72
CA ASN A 328 -4.85 15.56 -22.26
C ASN A 328 -5.79 14.95 -21.20
N ALA A 329 -6.32 15.77 -20.28
CA ALA A 329 -7.34 15.35 -19.33
C ALA A 329 -8.67 14.97 -20.02
N LEU A 330 -9.05 15.67 -21.11
CA LEU A 330 -10.25 15.39 -21.90
C LEU A 330 -10.14 14.02 -22.57
N VAL A 331 -8.98 13.70 -23.15
CA VAL A 331 -8.70 12.38 -23.76
C VAL A 331 -8.82 11.28 -22.70
N VAL A 332 -8.20 11.47 -21.52
CA VAL A 332 -8.29 10.51 -20.41
C VAL A 332 -9.73 10.32 -19.94
N ALA A 333 -10.46 11.40 -19.64
CA ALA A 333 -11.86 11.32 -19.22
C ALA A 333 -12.75 10.63 -20.27
N SER A 334 -12.46 10.87 -21.55
CA SER A 334 -13.17 10.25 -22.66
C SER A 334 -12.88 8.76 -22.80
N GLU A 335 -11.70 8.30 -22.39
CA GLU A 335 -11.34 6.88 -22.35
C GLU A 335 -12.21 6.12 -21.33
N PHE A 336 -12.36 6.69 -20.13
CA PHE A 336 -13.07 6.07 -19.01
C PHE A 336 -14.58 6.35 -19.00
N GLY A 337 -15.06 7.24 -19.88
CA GLY A 337 -16.50 7.50 -20.03
C GLY A 337 -17.08 8.49 -19.01
N TYR A 338 -16.24 9.35 -18.41
CA TYR A 338 -16.71 10.30 -17.38
C TYR A 338 -17.37 11.54 -18.02
N GLU A 339 -18.63 11.39 -18.38
CA GLU A 339 -19.48 12.39 -19.06
C GLU A 339 -19.39 13.80 -18.44
N GLU A 340 -19.53 13.90 -17.11
CA GLU A 340 -19.50 15.17 -16.39
C GLU A 340 -18.13 15.85 -16.47
N ILE A 341 -17.05 15.07 -16.33
CA ILE A 341 -15.66 15.57 -16.43
C ILE A 341 -15.37 16.04 -17.85
N VAL A 342 -15.82 15.29 -18.87
CA VAL A 342 -15.73 15.69 -20.28
C VAL A 342 -16.42 17.04 -20.50
N GLN A 343 -17.65 17.21 -19.99
CA GLN A 343 -18.38 18.47 -20.13
C GLN A 343 -17.67 19.63 -19.42
N LEU A 344 -17.13 19.41 -18.22
CA LEU A 344 -16.37 20.42 -17.48
C LEU A 344 -15.12 20.86 -18.25
N LEU A 345 -14.37 19.91 -18.82
CA LEU A 345 -13.15 20.19 -19.58
C LEU A 345 -13.45 20.96 -20.87
N LEU A 346 -14.51 20.61 -21.59
CA LEU A 346 -14.97 21.34 -22.77
C LEU A 346 -15.39 22.76 -22.41
N ASN A 347 -16.17 22.93 -21.33
CA ASN A 347 -16.60 24.25 -20.85
C ASN A 347 -15.41 25.12 -20.40
N ALA A 348 -14.32 24.52 -19.92
CA ALA A 348 -13.09 25.21 -19.57
C ALA A 348 -12.21 25.55 -20.79
N GLY A 349 -12.63 25.21 -22.01
CA GLY A 349 -11.93 25.54 -23.25
C GLY A 349 -10.85 24.53 -23.65
N ALA A 350 -11.01 23.25 -23.30
CA ALA A 350 -10.18 22.18 -23.88
C ALA A 350 -10.29 22.19 -25.41
N GLU A 351 -9.19 22.50 -26.11
CA GLU A 351 -9.17 22.50 -27.57
C GLU A 351 -9.07 21.09 -28.12
N ILE A 352 -9.88 20.77 -29.13
CA ILE A 352 -9.78 19.50 -29.86
C ILE A 352 -8.81 19.70 -31.04
N PRO A 353 -7.62 19.08 -31.03
CA PRO A 353 -6.61 19.30 -32.05
C PRO A 353 -7.05 18.72 -33.39
N ARG A 354 -6.69 19.42 -34.47
CA ARG A 354 -7.06 19.08 -35.86
C ARG A 354 -6.20 18.00 -36.52
N ARG A 355 -5.17 17.44 -35.86
CA ARG A 355 -4.22 16.46 -36.47
C ARG A 355 -3.58 15.46 -35.49
N GLN A 356 -4.28 15.07 -34.42
CA GLN A 356 -3.80 14.06 -33.47
C GLN A 356 -4.92 13.07 -33.13
N GLU A 357 -4.58 12.00 -32.41
CA GLU A 357 -5.61 11.13 -31.82
C GLU A 357 -6.51 11.97 -30.91
N THR A 358 -7.77 12.15 -31.32
CA THR A 358 -8.73 13.00 -30.61
C THR A 358 -9.46 12.26 -29.50
N ALA A 359 -10.03 12.99 -28.55
CA ALA A 359 -10.94 12.44 -27.54
C ALA A 359 -12.06 11.58 -28.18
N LEU A 360 -12.52 11.94 -29.39
CA LEU A 360 -13.55 11.18 -30.11
C LEU A 360 -13.02 9.83 -30.64
N HIS A 361 -11.75 9.76 -31.03
CA HIS A 361 -11.11 8.49 -31.44
C HIS A 361 -11.05 7.50 -30.26
N VAL A 362 -10.66 7.99 -29.09
CA VAL A 362 -10.54 7.18 -27.88
C VAL A 362 -11.92 6.77 -27.36
N ALA A 363 -12.88 7.70 -27.31
CA ALA A 363 -14.26 7.40 -26.94
C ALA A 363 -14.90 6.36 -27.88
N ALA A 364 -14.68 6.46 -29.19
CA ALA A 364 -15.16 5.49 -30.17
C ALA A 364 -14.49 4.11 -30.01
N TYR A 365 -13.19 4.09 -29.71
CA TYR A 365 -12.47 2.83 -29.45
C TYR A 365 -12.95 2.16 -28.16
N LYS A 366 -13.24 2.93 -27.10
CA LYS A 366 -13.67 2.46 -25.78
C LYS A 366 -15.19 2.33 -25.61
N SER A 367 -15.95 2.51 -26.69
CA SER A 367 -17.41 2.35 -26.72
C SER A 367 -18.19 3.35 -25.86
N GLN A 368 -17.64 4.56 -25.67
CA GLN A 368 -18.21 5.58 -24.79
C GLN A 368 -19.24 6.45 -25.53
N LYS A 369 -20.39 5.86 -25.87
CA LYS A 369 -21.43 6.50 -26.71
C LYS A 369 -21.82 7.91 -26.25
N LYS A 370 -22.14 8.09 -24.97
CA LYS A 370 -22.56 9.40 -24.45
C LYS A 370 -21.44 10.44 -24.46
N VAL A 371 -20.20 10.02 -24.24
CA VAL A 371 -19.04 10.91 -24.42
C VAL A 371 -18.92 11.33 -25.89
N MET A 372 -19.11 10.41 -26.85
CA MET A 372 -19.13 10.78 -28.27
C MET A 372 -20.24 11.79 -28.58
N GLU A 373 -21.45 11.62 -28.02
CA GLU A 373 -22.54 12.59 -28.15
C GLU A 373 -22.15 13.98 -27.61
N ILE A 374 -21.51 14.04 -26.44
CA ILE A 374 -21.04 15.30 -25.85
C ILE A 374 -19.96 15.96 -26.72
N LEU A 375 -18.97 15.19 -27.20
CA LEU A 375 -17.91 15.70 -28.05
C LEU A 375 -18.43 16.23 -29.39
N MET A 376 -19.39 15.54 -30.01
CA MET A 376 -20.02 16.00 -31.26
C MET A 376 -20.82 17.29 -31.06
N LYS A 377 -21.53 17.43 -29.93
CA LYS A 377 -22.21 18.69 -29.58
C LYS A 377 -21.23 19.85 -29.37
N ALA A 378 -19.97 19.55 -29.06
CA ALA A 378 -18.87 20.50 -28.95
C ALA A 378 -18.05 20.62 -30.25
N ASP A 379 -18.69 20.38 -31.41
CA ASP A 379 -18.12 20.51 -32.75
C ASP A 379 -16.89 19.62 -33.05
N ALA A 380 -16.76 18.48 -32.36
CA ALA A 380 -15.74 17.48 -32.74
C ALA A 380 -16.01 16.93 -34.14
N ASP A 381 -15.02 17.02 -35.04
CA ASP A 381 -15.14 16.48 -36.40
C ASP A 381 -15.17 14.94 -36.37
N ILE A 382 -16.35 14.39 -36.71
CA ILE A 382 -16.64 12.95 -36.79
C ILE A 382 -15.74 12.19 -37.79
N ASN A 383 -15.17 12.90 -38.76
CA ASN A 383 -14.32 12.34 -39.81
C ASN A 383 -12.85 12.73 -39.66
N GLN A 384 -12.48 13.41 -38.57
CA GLN A 384 -11.10 13.79 -38.29
C GLN A 384 -10.24 12.53 -38.30
N SER A 385 -9.12 12.58 -39.02
CA SER A 385 -8.12 11.53 -38.98
C SER A 385 -7.04 11.83 -37.96
N ASN A 386 -6.58 10.80 -37.25
CA ASN A 386 -5.38 10.85 -36.41
C ASN A 386 -4.09 10.74 -37.24
N GLU A 387 -2.93 10.67 -36.59
CA GLU A 387 -1.62 10.57 -37.25
C GLU A 387 -1.46 9.31 -38.12
N LEU A 388 -2.23 8.25 -37.85
CA LEU A 388 -2.27 7.02 -38.64
C LEU A 388 -3.27 7.10 -39.80
N GLY A 389 -3.97 8.23 -39.97
CA GLY A 389 -5.05 8.40 -40.92
C GLY A 389 -6.38 7.79 -40.47
N GLN A 390 -6.46 7.27 -39.25
CA GLN A 390 -7.63 6.55 -38.76
C GLN A 390 -8.71 7.53 -38.32
N THR A 391 -9.97 7.25 -38.64
CA THR A 391 -11.13 8.01 -38.16
C THR A 391 -11.76 7.35 -36.91
N PRO A 392 -12.63 8.04 -36.16
CA PRO A 392 -13.39 7.42 -35.06
C PRO A 392 -14.14 6.15 -35.48
N LEU A 393 -14.71 6.11 -36.69
CA LEU A 393 -15.40 4.94 -37.25
C LEU A 393 -14.46 3.75 -37.45
N MET A 394 -13.21 4.01 -37.88
CA MET A 394 -12.20 2.95 -38.00
C MET A 394 -11.81 2.37 -36.65
N ASN A 395 -11.68 3.23 -35.63
CA ASN A 395 -11.33 2.81 -34.28
C ASN A 395 -12.42 1.95 -33.64
N SER A 396 -13.69 2.35 -33.74
CA SER A 396 -14.81 1.54 -33.24
C SER A 396 -14.97 0.21 -34.00
N ALA A 397 -14.81 0.24 -35.33
CA ALA A 397 -14.86 -0.96 -36.16
C ALA A 397 -13.75 -1.96 -35.83
N ARG A 398 -12.54 -1.47 -35.53
CA ARG A 398 -11.40 -2.29 -35.09
C ARG A 398 -11.64 -2.92 -33.72
N ASN A 399 -12.26 -2.20 -32.79
CA ASN A 399 -12.53 -2.71 -31.44
C ASN A 399 -13.61 -3.81 -31.47
N GLY A 400 -14.67 -3.60 -32.26
CA GLY A 400 -15.76 -4.55 -32.41
C GLY A 400 -17.08 -4.12 -31.77
N ASP A 401 -17.27 -2.84 -31.45
CA ASP A 401 -18.51 -2.37 -30.82
C ASP A 401 -19.55 -1.89 -31.84
N GLU A 402 -20.62 -2.65 -31.99
CA GLU A 402 -21.72 -2.36 -32.91
C GLU A 402 -22.43 -1.06 -32.55
N SER A 403 -22.56 -0.75 -31.25
CA SER A 403 -23.27 0.42 -30.79
C SER A 403 -22.58 1.71 -31.24
N SER A 404 -21.26 1.77 -31.09
CA SER A 404 -20.47 2.93 -31.54
C SER A 404 -20.38 3.04 -33.05
N VAL A 405 -20.23 1.91 -33.77
CA VAL A 405 -20.23 1.93 -35.25
C VAL A 405 -21.57 2.44 -35.77
N LYS A 406 -22.69 1.90 -35.28
CA LYS A 406 -24.04 2.32 -35.67
C LYS A 406 -24.28 3.79 -35.34
N PHE A 407 -23.87 4.21 -34.14
CA PHE A 407 -24.00 5.61 -33.71
C PHE A 407 -23.23 6.56 -34.63
N LEU A 408 -21.95 6.28 -34.91
CA LEU A 408 -21.13 7.12 -35.79
C LEU A 408 -21.68 7.21 -37.21
N LEU A 409 -22.16 6.09 -37.78
CA LEU A 409 -22.79 6.07 -39.10
C LEU A 409 -24.08 6.89 -39.13
N ASN A 410 -24.93 6.76 -38.12
CA ASN A 410 -26.14 7.57 -37.98
C ASN A 410 -25.86 9.06 -37.86
N MET A 411 -24.72 9.43 -37.27
CA MET A 411 -24.25 10.81 -37.15
C MET A 411 -23.48 11.32 -38.39
N GLY A 412 -23.45 10.56 -39.47
CA GLY A 412 -22.88 10.99 -40.75
C GLY A 412 -21.38 10.72 -40.92
N ALA A 413 -20.81 9.73 -40.21
CA ALA A 413 -19.44 9.29 -40.46
C ALA A 413 -19.27 8.80 -41.91
N LYS A 414 -18.22 9.26 -42.57
CA LYS A 414 -17.88 8.87 -43.94
C LYS A 414 -17.46 7.40 -43.99
N ARG A 415 -18.29 6.60 -44.65
CA ARG A 415 -18.18 5.14 -44.76
C ARG A 415 -16.85 4.63 -45.33
N ASN A 416 -16.30 5.35 -46.31
CA ASN A 416 -15.16 4.89 -47.13
C ASN A 416 -13.90 5.76 -46.98
N CYS A 417 -13.75 6.45 -45.84
CA CYS A 417 -12.46 7.02 -45.47
C CYS A 417 -11.41 5.91 -45.38
N SER A 418 -10.14 6.26 -45.61
CA SER A 418 -9.02 5.32 -45.58
C SER A 418 -7.88 5.81 -44.70
N ASP A 419 -7.28 4.90 -43.94
CA ASP A 419 -6.09 5.19 -43.13
C ASP A 419 -4.84 5.45 -44.01
N ASN A 420 -3.69 5.73 -43.38
CA ASN A 420 -2.44 5.98 -44.12
C ASN A 420 -1.97 4.80 -44.97
N LYS A 421 -2.49 3.59 -44.74
CA LYS A 421 -2.24 2.39 -45.57
C LYS A 421 -3.31 2.18 -46.62
N GLY A 422 -4.35 3.00 -46.66
CA GLY A 422 -5.49 2.87 -47.57
C GLY A 422 -6.63 1.99 -47.03
N ARG A 423 -6.54 1.49 -45.79
CA ARG A 423 -7.54 0.57 -45.23
C ARG A 423 -8.79 1.32 -44.75
N THR A 424 -9.96 0.77 -45.01
CA THR A 424 -11.25 1.32 -44.54
C THR A 424 -11.65 0.74 -43.19
N ALA A 425 -12.74 1.26 -42.60
CA ALA A 425 -13.35 0.65 -41.41
C ALA A 425 -13.74 -0.83 -41.66
N LEU A 426 -14.22 -1.16 -42.86
CA LEU A 426 -14.54 -2.53 -43.26
C LEU A 426 -13.30 -3.41 -43.35
N SER A 427 -12.21 -2.90 -43.94
CA SER A 427 -10.92 -3.62 -43.99
C SER A 427 -10.40 -3.95 -42.59
N LEU A 428 -10.51 -3.01 -41.64
CA LEU A 428 -10.06 -3.20 -40.26
C LEU A 428 -10.96 -4.16 -39.46
N ALA A 429 -12.28 -4.11 -39.67
CA ALA A 429 -13.21 -5.07 -39.08
C ALA A 429 -12.97 -6.50 -39.60
N ALA A 430 -12.72 -6.63 -40.91
CA ALA A 430 -12.39 -7.88 -41.57
C ALA A 430 -11.06 -8.47 -41.07
N GLU A 431 -10.01 -7.65 -40.97
CA GLU A 431 -8.69 -8.02 -40.41
C GLU A 431 -8.77 -8.50 -38.96
N ARG A 432 -9.78 -8.07 -38.21
CA ARG A 432 -9.98 -8.42 -36.78
C ARG A 432 -11.08 -9.46 -36.56
N GLY A 433 -11.66 -10.00 -37.63
CA GLY A 433 -12.72 -11.02 -37.54
C GLY A 433 -14.00 -10.51 -36.86
N LYS A 434 -14.28 -9.20 -36.90
CA LYS A 434 -15.43 -8.60 -36.20
C LYS A 434 -16.71 -8.79 -37.01
N MET A 435 -17.18 -10.03 -37.11
CA MET A 435 -18.34 -10.42 -37.93
C MET A 435 -19.57 -9.52 -37.77
N PRO A 436 -20.04 -9.19 -36.55
CA PRO A 436 -21.21 -8.32 -36.40
C PRO A 436 -20.99 -6.91 -36.97
N ILE A 437 -19.77 -6.38 -36.86
CA ILE A 437 -19.38 -5.10 -37.46
C ILE A 437 -19.30 -5.19 -38.98
N VAL A 438 -18.76 -6.28 -39.52
CA VAL A 438 -18.73 -6.52 -40.98
C VAL A 438 -20.14 -6.49 -41.53
N LYS A 439 -21.07 -7.27 -40.94
CA LYS A 439 -22.49 -7.27 -41.31
C LYS A 439 -23.12 -5.89 -41.25
N LEU A 440 -22.87 -5.16 -40.16
CA LEU A 440 -23.37 -3.80 -39.98
C LEU A 440 -22.84 -2.84 -41.05
N LEU A 441 -21.52 -2.82 -41.29
CA LEU A 441 -20.89 -1.94 -42.27
C LEU A 441 -21.36 -2.23 -43.71
N LEU A 442 -21.57 -3.51 -44.06
CA LEU A 442 -22.11 -3.92 -45.36
C LEU A 442 -23.54 -3.42 -45.55
N ARG A 443 -24.42 -3.66 -44.57
CA ARG A 443 -25.82 -3.17 -44.58
C ARG A 443 -25.89 -1.64 -44.69
N GLU A 444 -24.94 -0.96 -44.06
CA GLU A 444 -24.80 0.50 -44.13
C GLU A 444 -24.08 0.97 -45.40
N GLY A 445 -23.80 0.10 -46.38
CA GLY A 445 -23.28 0.47 -47.70
C GLY A 445 -21.80 0.88 -47.71
N CYS A 446 -20.97 0.34 -46.83
CA CYS A 446 -19.51 0.46 -46.93
C CYS A 446 -18.99 -0.35 -48.13
N SER A 447 -18.01 0.18 -48.85
CA SER A 447 -17.54 -0.45 -50.10
C SER A 447 -16.65 -1.66 -49.83
N ILE A 448 -17.06 -2.82 -50.35
CA ILE A 448 -16.25 -4.04 -50.39
C ILE A 448 -15.11 -3.98 -51.42
N PHE A 449 -15.18 -3.03 -52.36
CA PHE A 449 -14.22 -2.90 -53.47
C PHE A 449 -13.15 -1.82 -53.22
N LYS A 450 -13.14 -1.20 -52.04
CA LYS A 450 -12.14 -0.19 -51.70
C LYS A 450 -10.83 -0.87 -51.29
N ALA A 451 -9.89 -0.95 -52.23
CA ALA A 451 -8.56 -1.49 -52.01
C ALA A 451 -7.67 -0.53 -51.20
N ASP A 452 -6.78 -1.12 -50.40
CA ASP A 452 -5.70 -0.40 -49.74
C ASP A 452 -4.56 -0.03 -50.72
N LYS A 453 -3.49 0.62 -50.23
CA LYS A 453 -2.36 1.05 -51.07
C LYS A 453 -1.58 -0.09 -51.73
N TYR A 454 -1.79 -1.33 -51.27
CA TYR A 454 -1.16 -2.54 -51.81
C TYR A 454 -2.12 -3.32 -52.71
N GLY A 455 -3.33 -2.80 -52.98
CA GLY A 455 -4.34 -3.49 -53.76
C GLY A 455 -5.16 -4.51 -52.95
N ALA A 456 -4.97 -4.59 -51.63
CA ALA A 456 -5.71 -5.53 -50.80
C ALA A 456 -7.14 -5.04 -50.52
N LEU A 457 -8.13 -5.87 -50.85
CA LEU A 457 -9.54 -5.65 -50.53
C LEU A 457 -9.85 -6.10 -49.08
N PRO A 458 -10.97 -5.66 -48.48
CA PRO A 458 -11.42 -6.15 -47.17
C PRO A 458 -11.41 -7.69 -47.03
N ILE A 459 -11.84 -8.41 -48.07
CA ILE A 459 -11.82 -9.88 -48.12
C ILE A 459 -10.41 -10.46 -48.00
N TRP A 460 -9.41 -9.80 -48.59
CA TRP A 460 -8.01 -10.23 -48.50
C TRP A 460 -7.51 -10.15 -47.06
N HIS A 461 -7.91 -9.12 -46.31
CA HIS A 461 -7.52 -9.00 -44.90
C HIS A 461 -8.12 -10.12 -44.05
N ALA A 462 -9.41 -10.43 -44.23
CA ALA A 462 -10.06 -11.55 -43.53
C ALA A 462 -9.43 -12.91 -43.89
N ALA A 463 -9.14 -13.14 -45.18
CA ALA A 463 -8.49 -14.36 -45.64
C ALA A 463 -7.07 -14.50 -45.09
N LYS A 464 -6.28 -13.42 -45.11
CA LYS A 464 -4.90 -13.42 -44.58
C LYS A 464 -4.84 -13.73 -43.09
N THR A 465 -5.81 -13.26 -42.32
CA THR A 465 -5.84 -13.46 -40.86
C THR A 465 -6.62 -14.70 -40.43
N GLY A 466 -7.22 -15.44 -41.37
CA GLY A 466 -7.86 -16.74 -41.10
C GLY A 466 -9.28 -16.64 -40.54
N TYR A 467 -10.11 -15.73 -41.03
CA TYR A 467 -11.52 -15.59 -40.65
C TYR A 467 -12.47 -16.07 -41.76
N PRO A 468 -12.70 -17.39 -41.91
CA PRO A 468 -13.47 -17.97 -43.01
C PRO A 468 -14.91 -17.45 -43.06
N ASP A 469 -15.60 -17.38 -41.91
CA ASP A 469 -16.98 -16.87 -41.87
C ASP A 469 -17.08 -15.44 -42.42
N VAL A 470 -16.09 -14.59 -42.13
CA VAL A 470 -16.03 -13.21 -42.64
C VAL A 470 -15.74 -13.19 -44.14
N VAL A 471 -14.93 -14.13 -44.64
CA VAL A 471 -14.70 -14.29 -46.08
C VAL A 471 -15.99 -14.69 -46.79
N GLU A 472 -16.73 -15.66 -46.25
CA GLU A 472 -18.04 -16.08 -46.79
C GLU A 472 -19.02 -14.91 -46.84
N GLU A 473 -19.19 -14.18 -45.73
CA GLU A 473 -20.09 -13.02 -45.69
C GLU A 473 -19.69 -11.92 -46.68
N LEU A 474 -18.39 -11.71 -46.93
CA LEU A 474 -17.90 -10.74 -47.92
C LEU A 474 -18.01 -11.21 -49.37
N LEU A 475 -18.18 -12.51 -49.62
CA LEU A 475 -18.44 -13.08 -50.95
C LEU A 475 -19.94 -13.05 -51.30
N ASP A 476 -20.79 -13.15 -50.29
CA ASP A 476 -22.25 -13.21 -50.44
C ASP A 476 -22.91 -11.83 -50.67
N PHE A 477 -22.19 -10.73 -50.42
CA PHE A 477 -22.66 -9.34 -50.54
C PHE A 477 -22.09 -8.65 -51.78
#